data_AF-A0A9D4JSR7-F1
#
_entry.id   AF-A0A9D4JSR7-F1
#
_cell.length_a   1.000
_cell.length_b   1.000
_cell.length_c   1.000
_cell.angle_alpha   90.00
_cell.angle_beta   90.00
_cell.angle_gamma   90.00
#
_symmetry.space_group_name_H-M   'P 1'
#
loop_
_entity.id
_entity.type
_entity.pdbx_description
1 polymer ?
#
loop_
_entity_poly.entity_id
_entity_poly.type
_entity_poly.pdbx_seq_one_letter_code
_entity_poly.pdbx_strand_id
1 'polypeptide(L)'
;MDSDSAPRRPGMVSQFFRRMWEIQQNFMDKSTPHMAFRWTVTLLLFAFYFLRVYFLQGWYIVTYALGIYLLNLFIGFLTPKIDPTMGQDQDEDGPSLPTRSSDEFKPFMRRLPEFKFWYSGTWAVCIAMFCTFFEAFNIPVFWPILVMYFIILFVITMKRQIKHMIKHRYVPWSSGKTRYKGKEDTGKVVMSK
;
A
#
# COMPACT_ATOMS: atom_id res chain seq x y z
N MET A 1 -43.08 19.81 -30.69
CA MET A 1 -43.24 18.54 -29.93
C MET A 1 -41.95 18.40 -29.14
N ASP A 2 -41.87 19.08 -27.99
CA ASP A 2 -40.70 19.03 -27.11
C ASP A 2 -41.09 18.28 -25.85
N SER A 3 -41.11 16.95 -25.96
CA SER A 3 -41.28 16.05 -24.83
C SER A 3 -39.92 15.78 -24.18
N ASP A 4 -39.71 16.46 -23.05
CA ASP A 4 -39.28 15.86 -21.79
C ASP A 4 -37.88 15.20 -21.73
N SER A 5 -36.94 15.89 -21.07
CA SER A 5 -35.81 15.24 -20.42
C SER A 5 -35.59 15.85 -19.03
N ALA A 6 -36.55 15.63 -18.14
CA ALA A 6 -36.34 15.86 -16.71
C ALA A 6 -35.05 15.13 -16.23
N PRO A 7 -34.19 15.77 -15.41
CA PRO A 7 -32.98 15.13 -14.91
C PRO A 7 -33.36 13.91 -14.07
N ARG A 8 -32.87 12.72 -14.48
CA ARG A 8 -33.08 11.45 -13.76
C ARG A 8 -32.63 11.63 -12.32
N ARG A 9 -33.59 11.69 -11.39
CA ARG A 9 -33.31 11.72 -9.95
C ARG A 9 -32.44 10.50 -9.62
N PRO A 10 -31.27 10.67 -8.98
CA PRO A 10 -30.45 9.53 -8.61
C PRO A 10 -31.27 8.60 -7.72
N GLY A 11 -31.37 7.33 -8.08
CA GLY A 11 -32.20 6.36 -7.35
C GLY A 11 -31.83 6.32 -5.87
N MET A 12 -32.80 6.03 -5.00
CA MET A 12 -32.64 6.01 -3.55
C MET A 12 -31.42 5.18 -3.11
N VAL A 13 -31.19 4.04 -3.77
CA VAL A 13 -30.02 3.16 -3.59
C VAL A 13 -28.70 3.87 -3.90
N SER A 14 -28.63 4.65 -4.99
CA SER A 14 -27.42 5.40 -5.36
C SER A 14 -27.12 6.55 -4.38
N GLN A 15 -28.15 7.15 -3.78
CA GLN A 15 -27.99 8.16 -2.73
C GLN A 15 -27.52 7.54 -1.41
N PHE A 16 -28.02 6.34 -1.06
CA PHE A 16 -27.51 5.57 0.08
C PHE A 16 -26.04 5.17 -0.10
N PHE A 17 -25.66 4.65 -1.26
CA PHE A 17 -24.26 4.33 -1.55
C PHE A 17 -23.35 5.57 -1.50
N ARG A 18 -23.82 6.72 -2.00
CA ARG A 18 -23.09 7.99 -1.90
C ARG A 18 -22.93 8.46 -0.46
N ARG A 19 -23.99 8.41 0.35
CA ARG A 19 -23.91 8.74 1.79
C ARG A 19 -22.99 7.80 2.56
N MET A 20 -23.05 6.50 2.29
CA MET A 20 -22.14 5.54 2.91
C MET A 20 -20.69 5.81 2.50
N TRP A 21 -20.45 6.14 1.23
CA TRP A 21 -19.13 6.54 0.73
C TRP A 21 -18.61 7.81 1.41
N GLU A 22 -19.45 8.83 1.56
CA GLU A 22 -19.12 10.10 2.22
C GLU A 22 -18.84 9.91 3.71
N ILE A 23 -19.63 9.09 4.42
CA ILE A 23 -19.41 8.78 5.85
C ILE A 23 -18.12 7.97 6.02
N GLN A 24 -17.89 6.98 5.16
CA GLN A 24 -16.64 6.21 5.14
C GLN A 24 -15.45 7.16 4.93
N GLN A 25 -15.53 8.07 3.96
CA GLN A 25 -14.49 9.07 3.68
C GLN A 25 -14.24 9.99 4.87
N ASN A 26 -15.30 10.50 5.50
CA ASN A 26 -15.21 11.40 6.65
C ASN A 26 -14.66 10.69 7.91
N PHE A 27 -14.98 9.40 8.09
CA PHE A 27 -14.39 8.57 9.15
C PHE A 27 -12.90 8.29 8.89
N MET A 28 -12.53 8.07 7.62
CA MET A 28 -11.14 7.91 7.21
C MET A 28 -10.34 9.20 7.46
N ASP A 29 -10.90 10.37 7.18
CA ASP A 29 -10.26 11.68 7.39
C ASP A 29 -10.06 11.98 8.89
N LYS A 30 -11.03 11.61 9.74
CA LYS A 30 -10.96 11.82 11.20
C LYS A 30 -9.99 10.87 11.92
N SER A 31 -9.75 9.68 11.35
CA SER A 31 -8.82 8.68 11.89
C SER A 31 -7.34 8.95 11.51
N THR A 32 -7.10 9.93 10.63
CA THR A 32 -5.78 10.31 10.10
C THR A 32 -4.72 10.70 11.14
N PRO A 33 -5.02 11.36 12.28
CA PRO A 33 -3.97 11.84 13.18
C PRO A 33 -3.42 10.77 14.14
N HIS A 34 -4.20 9.73 14.48
CA HIS A 34 -3.78 8.75 15.49
C HIS A 34 -3.07 7.54 14.87
N MET A 35 -1.87 7.75 14.33
CA MET A 35 -1.03 6.67 13.79
C MET A 35 -0.74 5.58 14.84
N ALA A 36 -0.22 5.96 16.00
CA ALA A 36 0.20 5.01 17.02
C ALA A 36 -0.96 4.12 17.49
N PHE A 37 -2.11 4.72 17.81
CA PHE A 37 -3.28 3.98 18.27
C PHE A 37 -3.76 2.94 17.25
N ARG A 38 -3.84 3.31 15.96
CA ARG A 38 -4.23 2.41 14.87
C ARG A 38 -3.35 1.16 14.80
N TRP A 39 -2.03 1.35 14.82
CA TRP A 39 -1.08 0.24 14.77
C TRP A 39 -1.08 -0.59 16.05
N THR A 40 -1.23 0.04 17.22
CA THR A 40 -1.38 -0.69 18.49
C THR A 40 -2.60 -1.62 18.45
N VAL A 41 -3.75 -1.14 18.00
CA VAL A 41 -4.97 -1.97 17.89
C VAL A 41 -4.75 -3.13 16.93
N THR A 42 -4.17 -2.89 15.75
CA THR A 42 -3.90 -3.96 14.78
C THR A 42 -2.89 -4.97 15.29
N LEU A 43 -1.85 -4.54 15.99
CA LEU A 43 -0.86 -5.43 16.61
C LEU A 43 -1.49 -6.28 17.71
N LEU A 44 -2.34 -5.70 18.55
CA LEU A 44 -3.08 -6.45 19.57
C LEU A 44 -4.02 -7.49 18.94
N LEU A 45 -4.75 -7.11 17.89
CA LEU A 45 -5.67 -8.01 17.18
C LEU A 45 -4.90 -9.15 16.49
N PHE A 46 -3.76 -8.85 15.88
CA PHE A 46 -2.85 -9.84 15.31
C PHE A 46 -2.27 -10.77 16.38
N ALA A 47 -1.80 -10.24 17.51
CA ALA A 47 -1.29 -11.03 18.62
C ALA A 47 -2.37 -11.98 19.18
N PHE A 48 -3.60 -11.50 19.31
CA PHE A 48 -4.73 -12.32 19.74
C PHE A 48 -5.04 -13.45 18.76
N TYR A 49 -5.00 -13.18 17.46
CA TYR A 49 -5.13 -14.19 16.41
C TYR A 49 -4.03 -15.27 16.50
N PHE A 50 -2.76 -14.85 16.65
CA PHE A 50 -1.63 -15.79 16.79
C PHE A 50 -1.76 -16.64 18.05
N LEU A 51 -2.12 -16.02 19.17
CA LEU A 51 -2.33 -16.73 20.43
C LEU A 51 -3.42 -17.79 20.28
N ARG A 52 -4.52 -17.46 19.61
CA ARG A 52 -5.62 -18.41 19.33
C ARG A 52 -5.15 -19.58 18.47
N VAL A 53 -4.46 -19.32 17.35
CA VAL A 53 -3.95 -20.37 16.46
C VAL A 53 -2.93 -21.26 17.20
N TYR A 54 -2.08 -20.67 18.03
CA TYR A 54 -1.10 -21.39 18.83
C TYR A 54 -1.75 -22.32 19.86
N PHE A 55 -2.80 -21.88 20.57
CA PHE A 55 -3.48 -22.76 21.53
C PHE A 55 -4.34 -23.82 20.87
N LEU A 56 -5.05 -23.47 19.79
CA LEU A 56 -5.96 -24.40 19.14
C LEU A 56 -5.27 -25.35 18.15
N GLN A 57 -3.99 -25.10 17.81
CA GLN A 57 -3.18 -25.93 16.92
C GLN A 57 -3.90 -26.31 15.60
N GLY A 58 -4.57 -25.33 14.98
CA GLY A 58 -5.41 -25.54 13.79
C GLY A 58 -5.51 -24.30 12.89
N TRP A 59 -6.32 -24.40 11.83
CA TRP A 59 -6.55 -23.31 10.86
C TRP A 59 -5.26 -22.81 10.17
N TYR A 60 -4.32 -23.71 9.90
CA TYR A 60 -3.04 -23.39 9.25
C TYR A 60 -3.20 -22.86 7.84
N ILE A 61 -4.21 -23.33 7.09
CA ILE A 61 -4.51 -22.83 5.75
C ILE A 61 -4.97 -21.36 5.79
N VAL A 62 -5.82 -21.02 6.77
CA VAL A 62 -6.29 -19.64 6.98
C VAL A 62 -5.11 -18.73 7.34
N THR A 63 -4.23 -19.20 8.23
CA THR A 63 -3.01 -18.50 8.63
C THR A 63 -2.07 -18.29 7.45
N TYR A 64 -1.91 -19.31 6.61
CA TYR A 64 -1.10 -19.26 5.40
C TYR A 64 -1.65 -18.27 4.37
N ALA A 65 -2.97 -18.29 4.13
CA ALA A 65 -3.64 -17.33 3.26
C ALA A 65 -3.50 -15.89 3.76
N LEU A 66 -3.68 -15.67 5.08
CA LEU A 66 -3.42 -14.38 5.72
C LEU A 66 -1.97 -13.94 5.49
N GLY A 67 -1.00 -14.84 5.69
CA GLY A 67 0.42 -14.56 5.50
C GLY A 67 0.76 -14.14 4.07
N ILE A 68 0.31 -14.90 3.06
CA ILE A 68 0.50 -14.53 1.64
C ILE A 68 -0.16 -13.20 1.32
N TYR A 69 -1.36 -12.96 1.83
CA TYR A 69 -2.06 -11.71 1.61
C TYR A 69 -1.28 -10.53 2.20
N LEU A 70 -0.81 -10.64 3.44
CA LEU A 70 0.03 -9.62 4.08
C LEU A 70 1.34 -9.40 3.32
N LEU A 71 1.95 -10.48 2.79
CA LEU A 71 3.12 -10.39 1.92
C LEU A 71 2.81 -9.61 0.63
N ASN A 72 1.66 -9.87 0.00
CA ASN A 72 1.23 -9.14 -1.19
C ASN A 72 0.97 -7.65 -0.89
N LEU A 73 0.36 -7.35 0.26
CA LEU A 73 0.18 -5.96 0.72
C LEU A 73 1.53 -5.28 0.95
N PHE A 74 2.50 -6.00 1.52
CA PHE A 74 3.84 -5.49 1.76
C PHE A 74 4.59 -5.22 0.45
N ILE A 75 4.46 -6.11 -0.55
CA ILE A 75 4.98 -5.88 -1.90
C ILE A 75 4.32 -4.63 -2.50
N GLY A 76 2.99 -4.51 -2.46
CA GLY A 76 2.27 -3.34 -2.95
C GLY A 76 2.61 -2.03 -2.21
N PHE A 77 3.10 -2.12 -0.98
CA PHE A 77 3.63 -0.98 -0.24
C PHE A 77 5.03 -0.57 -0.73
N LEU A 78 5.88 -1.55 -1.07
CA LEU A 78 7.23 -1.33 -1.60
C LEU A 78 7.27 -0.96 -3.09
N THR A 79 6.28 -1.36 -3.88
CA THR A 79 6.19 -1.02 -5.30
C THR A 79 5.84 0.47 -5.47
N PRO A 80 6.57 1.22 -6.31
CA PRO A 80 6.29 2.63 -6.57
C PRO A 80 4.96 2.79 -7.34
N LYS A 81 4.25 3.92 -7.16
CA LYS A 81 3.04 4.24 -7.96
C LYS A 81 3.30 4.36 -9.45
N ILE A 82 4.49 4.84 -9.78
CA ILE A 82 4.92 5.13 -11.14
C ILE A 82 6.03 4.15 -11.39
N ASP A 83 5.72 3.07 -12.10
CA ASP A 83 6.71 2.08 -12.49
C ASP A 83 7.63 2.72 -13.56
N PRO A 84 8.95 2.87 -13.32
CA PRO A 84 9.85 3.39 -14.34
C PRO A 84 9.97 2.46 -15.57
N THR A 85 9.47 1.22 -15.50
CA THR A 85 9.45 0.28 -16.63
C THR A 85 8.32 0.51 -17.62
N MET A 86 7.22 1.20 -17.25
CA MET A 86 6.16 1.56 -18.20
C MET A 86 6.61 2.55 -19.29
N GLY A 87 7.75 3.22 -19.12
CA GLY A 87 8.44 3.94 -20.20
C GLY A 87 9.40 3.04 -20.97
N GLN A 88 10.14 2.16 -20.29
CA GLN A 88 11.15 1.31 -20.94
C GLN A 88 10.59 0.22 -21.86
N ASP A 89 9.37 -0.26 -21.62
CA ASP A 89 8.73 -1.23 -22.52
C ASP A 89 8.12 -0.57 -23.78
N GLN A 90 8.10 0.77 -23.87
CA GLN A 90 7.73 1.54 -25.07
C GLN A 90 8.94 2.15 -25.81
N ASP A 91 10.12 2.17 -25.18
CA ASP A 91 11.32 2.83 -25.68
C ASP A 91 12.36 1.85 -26.27
N GLU A 92 11.92 0.70 -26.79
CA GLU A 92 12.84 -0.28 -27.41
C GLU A 92 13.20 0.03 -28.88
N ASP A 93 12.71 1.13 -29.48
CA ASP A 93 13.08 1.49 -30.86
C ASP A 93 13.16 3.01 -31.12
N GLY A 94 14.04 3.70 -30.38
CA GLY A 94 14.34 5.11 -30.65
C GLY A 94 15.72 5.53 -30.13
N PRO A 95 16.58 6.16 -30.94
CA PRO A 95 17.92 6.57 -30.52
C PRO A 95 17.81 7.76 -29.55
N SER A 96 17.78 7.48 -28.25
CA SER A 96 17.79 8.52 -27.22
C SER A 96 19.21 9.00 -26.94
N LEU A 97 19.41 10.31 -27.07
CA LEU A 97 20.68 10.97 -26.80
C LEU A 97 21.08 10.83 -25.31
N PRO A 98 22.37 10.67 -24.99
CA PRO A 98 22.82 10.49 -23.61
C PRO A 98 22.86 11.85 -22.89
N THR A 99 21.76 12.27 -22.27
CA THR A 99 21.76 13.38 -21.31
C THR A 99 22.17 12.90 -19.92
N ARG A 100 23.48 12.89 -19.67
CA ARG A 100 24.03 13.00 -18.32
C ARG A 100 23.75 14.40 -17.79
N SER A 101 22.67 14.62 -17.02
CA SER A 101 22.57 15.66 -15.97
C SER A 101 21.11 15.99 -15.59
N SER A 102 20.47 15.11 -14.84
CA SER A 102 19.47 15.49 -13.83
C SER A 102 19.05 14.23 -13.08
N ASP A 103 19.73 13.94 -11.96
CA ASP A 103 19.19 13.08 -10.90
C ASP A 103 17.95 13.79 -10.31
N GLU A 104 16.88 13.89 -11.10
CA GLU A 104 15.60 14.41 -10.67
C GLU A 104 15.01 13.37 -9.72
N PHE A 105 15.19 13.63 -8.44
CA PHE A 105 14.73 12.82 -7.34
C PHE A 105 13.20 12.77 -7.37
N LYS A 106 12.64 11.77 -8.06
CA LYS A 106 11.19 11.55 -8.14
C LYS A 106 10.71 11.21 -6.72
N PRO A 107 9.89 12.06 -6.07
CA PRO A 107 9.43 11.80 -4.72
C PRO A 107 8.70 10.47 -4.68
N PHE A 108 9.09 9.62 -3.73
CA PHE A 108 8.47 8.33 -3.55
C PHE A 108 7.01 8.43 -3.16
N MET A 109 6.15 8.32 -4.15
CA MET A 109 4.74 8.06 -3.92
C MET A 109 4.54 6.55 -3.88
N ARG A 110 4.46 6.00 -2.66
CA ARG A 110 4.12 4.60 -2.39
C ARG A 110 2.78 4.24 -3.05
N ARG A 111 2.67 3.07 -3.70
CA ARG A 111 1.45 2.60 -4.39
C ARG A 111 0.26 2.45 -3.47
N LEU A 112 0.47 1.87 -2.28
CA LEU A 112 -0.49 1.95 -1.20
C LEU A 112 -0.16 3.09 -0.24
N PRO A 113 -1.07 4.07 -0.06
CA PRO A 113 -1.06 4.92 1.13
C PRO A 113 -1.06 4.04 2.38
N GLU A 114 -0.25 4.39 3.37
CA GLU A 114 -0.12 3.69 4.64
C GLU A 114 -1.47 3.42 5.33
N PHE A 115 -2.40 4.36 5.21
CA PHE A 115 -3.75 4.18 5.73
C PHE A 115 -4.51 3.03 5.07
N LYS A 116 -4.39 2.87 3.74
CA LYS A 116 -5.01 1.76 3.01
C LYS A 116 -4.32 0.43 3.34
N PHE A 117 -3.00 0.44 3.53
CA PHE A 117 -2.26 -0.74 4.01
C PHE A 117 -2.79 -1.19 5.37
N TRP A 118 -2.89 -0.26 6.32
CA TRP A 118 -3.40 -0.53 7.66
C TRP A 118 -4.84 -1.04 7.65
N TYR A 119 -5.74 -0.37 6.92
CA TYR A 119 -7.15 -0.76 6.84
C TYR A 119 -7.31 -2.15 6.22
N SER A 120 -6.65 -2.39 5.08
CA SER A 120 -6.70 -3.66 4.36
C SER A 120 -6.09 -4.80 5.17
N GLY A 121 -4.97 -4.55 5.86
CA GLY A 121 -4.33 -5.53 6.74
C GLY A 121 -5.20 -5.86 7.94
N THR A 122 -5.71 -4.85 8.65
CA THR A 122 -6.60 -5.04 9.82
C THR A 122 -7.86 -5.80 9.43
N TRP A 123 -8.48 -5.43 8.30
CA TRP A 123 -9.66 -6.13 7.78
C TRP A 123 -9.38 -7.59 7.44
N ALA A 124 -8.23 -7.90 6.83
CA ALA A 124 -7.84 -9.28 6.56
C ALA A 124 -7.62 -10.10 7.83
N VAL A 125 -7.02 -9.53 8.88
CA VAL A 125 -6.89 -10.22 10.17
C VAL A 125 -8.26 -10.43 10.82
N CYS A 126 -9.18 -9.47 10.74
CA CYS A 126 -10.56 -9.64 11.23
C CYS A 126 -11.28 -10.77 10.49
N ILE A 127 -11.16 -10.85 9.15
CA ILE A 127 -11.73 -11.95 8.36
C ILE A 127 -11.09 -13.28 8.74
N ALA A 128 -9.77 -13.35 8.81
CA ALA A 128 -9.07 -14.58 9.20
C ALA A 128 -9.52 -15.04 10.59
N MET A 129 -9.66 -14.10 11.54
CA MET A 129 -10.18 -14.37 12.87
C MET A 129 -11.60 -14.93 12.81
N PHE A 130 -12.49 -14.33 12.01
CA PHE A 130 -13.85 -14.83 11.78
C PHE A 130 -13.84 -16.25 11.16
N CYS A 131 -12.98 -16.51 10.19
CA CYS A 131 -12.81 -17.84 9.59
C CYS A 131 -12.37 -18.90 10.61
N THR A 132 -11.63 -18.53 11.66
CA THR A 132 -11.25 -19.48 12.73
C THR A 132 -12.40 -19.91 13.65
N PHE A 133 -13.61 -19.36 13.50
CA PHE A 133 -14.80 -19.87 14.19
C PHE A 133 -15.49 -21.00 13.43
N PHE A 134 -15.16 -21.19 12.15
CA PHE A 134 -15.75 -22.25 11.34
C PHE A 134 -14.77 -23.42 11.20
N GLU A 135 -15.21 -24.62 11.55
CA GLU A 135 -14.42 -25.84 11.40
C GLU A 135 -14.20 -26.24 9.94
N ALA A 136 -15.04 -25.76 9.02
CA ALA A 136 -14.90 -26.03 7.57
C ALA A 136 -13.54 -25.62 6.99
N PHE A 137 -12.87 -24.61 7.58
CA PHE A 137 -11.54 -24.17 7.16
C PHE A 137 -10.40 -24.85 7.94
N ASN A 138 -10.71 -25.75 8.86
CA ASN A 138 -9.74 -26.46 9.68
C ASN A 138 -9.39 -27.82 9.07
N ILE A 139 -8.57 -27.80 8.02
CA ILE A 139 -8.13 -29.02 7.34
C ILE A 139 -6.79 -29.48 7.92
N PRO A 140 -6.65 -30.75 8.32
CA PRO A 140 -5.39 -31.27 8.83
C PRO A 140 -4.35 -31.31 7.70
N VAL A 141 -3.37 -30.42 7.78
CA VAL A 141 -2.26 -30.30 6.82
C VAL A 141 -0.95 -30.26 7.58
N PHE A 142 0.13 -30.75 6.97
CA PHE A 142 1.48 -30.63 7.51
C PHE A 142 1.93 -29.17 7.58
N TRP A 143 1.56 -28.46 8.64
CA TRP A 143 1.91 -27.07 8.86
C TRP A 143 3.40 -26.68 8.70
N PRO A 144 4.43 -27.52 8.96
CA PRO A 144 5.81 -27.07 8.81
C PRO A 144 6.17 -26.90 7.33
N ILE A 145 5.53 -27.67 6.43
CA ILE A 145 5.74 -27.51 4.99
C ILE A 145 5.20 -26.16 4.51
N LEU A 146 4.05 -25.73 5.04
CA LEU A 146 3.45 -24.43 4.71
C LEU A 146 4.36 -23.29 5.18
N VAL A 147 4.92 -23.40 6.38
CA VAL A 147 5.89 -22.43 6.91
C VAL A 147 7.15 -22.39 6.04
N MET A 148 7.70 -23.54 5.65
CA MET A 148 8.86 -23.60 4.75
C MET A 148 8.57 -22.95 3.39
N TYR A 149 7.43 -23.26 2.77
CA TYR A 149 7.00 -22.62 1.52
C TYR A 149 6.85 -21.12 1.69
N PHE A 150 6.24 -20.67 2.79
CA PHE A 150 6.08 -19.25 3.07
C PHE A 150 7.43 -18.54 3.21
N ILE A 151 8.38 -19.12 3.95
CA ILE A 151 9.72 -18.53 4.11
C ILE A 151 10.45 -18.46 2.77
N ILE A 152 10.44 -19.53 1.97
CA ILE A 152 11.07 -19.54 0.65
C ILE A 152 10.44 -18.47 -0.26
N LEU A 153 9.10 -18.44 -0.34
CA LEU A 153 8.35 -17.46 -1.10
C LEU A 153 8.66 -16.03 -0.63
N PHE A 154 8.65 -15.79 0.68
CA PHE A 154 8.97 -14.50 1.29
C PHE A 154 10.37 -14.03 0.90
N VAL A 155 11.39 -14.88 1.04
CA VAL A 155 12.78 -14.54 0.70
C VAL A 155 12.93 -14.27 -0.79
N ILE A 156 12.37 -15.11 -1.66
CA ILE A 156 12.44 -14.93 -3.11
C ILE A 156 11.74 -13.63 -3.54
N THR A 157 10.52 -13.41 -3.05
CA THR A 157 9.74 -12.21 -3.37
C THR A 157 10.45 -10.95 -2.89
N MET A 158 10.90 -10.91 -1.63
CA MET A 158 11.62 -9.76 -1.08
C MET A 158 12.95 -9.51 -1.78
N LYS A 159 13.74 -10.55 -2.07
CA LYS A 159 15.00 -10.42 -2.83
C LYS A 159 14.74 -9.84 -4.22
N ARG A 160 13.70 -10.30 -4.92
CA ARG A 160 13.31 -9.77 -6.23
C ARG A 160 12.89 -8.31 -6.15
N GLN A 161 12.06 -7.94 -5.16
CA GLN A 161 11.63 -6.56 -4.95
C GLN A 161 12.83 -5.64 -4.64
N ILE A 162 13.70 -6.02 -3.71
CA ILE A 162 14.89 -5.25 -3.34
C ILE A 162 15.85 -5.10 -4.52
N LYS A 163 16.07 -6.15 -5.32
CA LYS A 163 16.92 -6.08 -6.52
C LYS A 163 16.38 -5.07 -7.54
N HIS A 164 15.07 -5.05 -7.76
CA HIS A 164 14.42 -4.07 -8.66
C HIS A 164 14.56 -2.64 -8.12
N MET A 165 14.31 -2.47 -6.82
CA MET A 165 14.50 -1.19 -6.11
C MET A 165 15.92 -0.64 -6.28
N ILE A 166 16.94 -1.49 -6.10
CA ILE A 166 18.34 -1.10 -6.26
C ILE A 166 18.66 -0.79 -7.73
N LYS A 167 18.20 -1.61 -8.69
CA LYS A 167 18.41 -1.42 -10.13
C LYS A 167 17.84 -0.09 -10.61
N HIS A 168 16.63 0.25 -10.17
CA HIS A 168 15.92 1.45 -10.58
C HIS A 168 16.10 2.62 -9.60
N ARG A 169 17.12 2.53 -8.71
CA ARG A 169 17.58 3.60 -7.80
C ARG A 169 16.45 4.25 -7.02
N TYR A 170 15.51 3.42 -6.59
CA TYR A 170 14.38 3.87 -5.83
C TYR A 170 14.48 3.18 -4.43
N VAL A 171 14.68 3.99 -3.38
CA VAL A 171 14.59 3.59 -1.97
C VAL A 171 13.47 4.32 -1.19
N PRO A 172 12.64 3.62 -0.39
CA PRO A 172 11.51 4.20 0.35
C PRO A 172 11.97 5.17 1.45
N TRP A 173 13.26 5.16 1.78
CA TRP A 173 13.88 6.07 2.73
C TRP A 173 14.61 7.17 1.97
N SER A 174 14.14 8.42 2.08
CA SER A 174 14.77 9.58 1.47
C SER A 174 16.07 9.96 2.20
N SER A 175 17.11 9.14 2.09
CA SER A 175 18.44 9.54 2.55
C SER A 175 19.07 10.44 1.50
N GLY A 176 18.78 11.75 1.57
CA GLY A 176 19.39 12.73 0.68
C GLY A 176 18.49 13.89 0.20
N LYS A 177 17.59 14.43 1.04
CA LYS A 177 16.95 15.71 0.70
C LYS A 177 18.02 16.82 0.69
N THR A 178 18.46 17.23 -0.50
CA THR A 178 19.21 18.48 -0.67
C THR A 178 18.27 19.63 -0.28
N ARG A 179 18.51 20.27 0.88
CA ARG A 179 17.87 21.55 1.20
C ARG A 179 18.29 22.53 0.12
N TYR A 180 17.36 22.96 -0.72
CA TYR A 180 17.55 24.14 -1.55
C TYR A 180 17.78 25.33 -0.60
N LYS A 181 19.02 25.85 -0.55
CA LYS A 181 19.28 27.19 -0.02
C LYS A 181 18.55 28.15 -0.95
N GLY A 182 17.54 28.86 -0.45
CA GLY A 182 16.90 29.94 -1.17
C GLY A 182 17.98 30.90 -1.66
N LYS A 183 17.97 31.23 -2.95
CA LYS A 183 18.81 32.27 -3.52
C LYS A 183 18.43 33.56 -2.77
N GLU A 184 19.34 34.09 -1.97
CA GLU A 184 19.15 35.40 -1.35
C GLU A 184 19.04 36.42 -2.48
N ASP A 185 17.86 37.03 -2.61
CA ASP A 185 17.58 38.12 -3.52
C ASP A 185 18.56 39.26 -3.22
N THR A 186 19.66 39.31 -3.95
CA THR A 186 20.62 40.42 -3.86
C THR A 186 20.05 41.57 -4.69
N GLY A 187 19.00 42.19 -4.16
CA GLY A 187 18.42 43.43 -4.67
C GLY A 187 19.38 44.59 -4.42
N LYS A 188 20.48 44.67 -5.18
CA LYS A 188 21.25 45.91 -5.29
C LYS A 188 20.49 46.85 -6.22
N VAL A 189 19.65 47.71 -5.63
CA VAL A 189 19.05 48.85 -6.32
C VAL A 189 20.19 49.82 -6.64
N VAL A 190 20.56 49.91 -7.91
CA VAL A 190 21.50 50.92 -8.41
C VAL A 190 20.77 52.25 -8.40
N MET A 191 21.07 53.09 -7.41
CA MET A 191 20.69 54.50 -7.43
C MET A 191 21.58 55.22 -8.44
N SER A 192 21.02 55.63 -9.59
CA SER A 192 21.70 56.54 -10.51
C SER A 192 21.61 57.96 -9.95
N LYS A 193 22.76 58.62 -9.86
CA LYS A 193 22.93 60.02 -9.47
C LYS A 193 22.65 60.95 -10.65
#